data_AF-A0A1G3VRP0-F1
#
_entry.id   AF-A0A1G3VRP0-F1
#
_cell.length_a   1.000
_cell.length_b   1.000
_cell.length_c   1.000
_cell.angle_alpha   90.00
_cell.angle_beta   90.00
_cell.angle_gamma   90.00
#
_symmetry.space_group_name_H-M   'P 1'
#
loop_
_entity.id
_entity.type
_entity.pdbx_description
1 polymer ?
#
loop_
_entity_poly.entity_id
_entity_poly.type
_entity_poly.pdbx_seq_one_letter_code
_entity_poly.pdbx_strand_id
1 'polypeptide(L)'
;MVDITKQIAFWRDSANEDWEVARQLVDNGRTRHGLFFAHLALEKILKATVCKQSQDLAPRLHNLSRLAELAALTLDTQRMEVLAEMNAFQIEGRYPEFLTKPPTKEEALKYIAGAEGVFQWLMNQS
;
A
#
# COMPACT_ATOMS: atom_id res chain seq x y z
N MET A 1 -10.03 17.96 -19.73
CA MET A 1 -9.80 16.51 -19.72
C MET A 1 -8.70 16.23 -18.71
N VAL A 2 -8.85 15.21 -17.87
CA VAL A 2 -7.85 14.91 -16.85
C VAL A 2 -6.63 14.28 -17.52
N ASP A 3 -5.43 14.72 -17.15
CA ASP A 3 -4.17 14.18 -17.65
C ASP A 3 -3.80 12.93 -16.84
N ILE A 4 -4.10 11.76 -17.40
CA ILE A 4 -3.88 10.47 -16.74
C ILE A 4 -2.38 10.20 -16.50
N THR A 5 -1.50 10.68 -17.38
CA THR A 5 -0.05 10.51 -17.19
C THR A 5 0.42 11.25 -15.94
N LYS A 6 -0.07 12.47 -15.72
CA LYS A 6 0.19 13.21 -14.47
C LYS A 6 -0.41 12.52 -13.25
N GLN A 7 -1.57 11.86 -13.38
CA GLN A 7 -2.17 11.11 -12.26
C GLN A 7 -1.35 9.87 -11.90
N ILE A 8 -0.83 9.14 -12.90
CA ILE A 8 0.06 8.00 -12.67
C ILE A 8 1.32 8.45 -11.92
N ALA A 9 1.98 9.51 -12.41
CA ALA A 9 3.18 10.07 -11.76
C ALA A 9 2.88 10.54 -10.33
N PHE A 10 1.80 11.29 -10.14
CA PHE A 10 1.36 11.75 -8.82
C PHE A 10 1.19 10.60 -7.82
N TRP A 11 0.49 9.54 -8.22
CA TRP A 11 0.27 8.38 -7.35
C TRP A 11 1.55 7.64 -7.05
N ARG A 12 2.41 7.44 -8.05
CA ARG A 12 3.69 6.75 -7.91
C ARG A 12 4.64 7.51 -6.99
N ASP A 13 4.80 8.81 -7.18
CA ASP A 13 5.68 9.65 -6.36
C ASP A 13 5.17 9.71 -4.91
N SER A 14 3.86 9.90 -4.74
CA SER A 14 3.22 9.90 -3.43
C SER A 14 3.30 8.54 -2.72
N ALA A 15 3.37 7.43 -3.49
CA ALA A 15 3.54 6.09 -2.94
C ALA A 15 4.96 5.87 -2.41
N ASN A 16 5.97 6.37 -3.15
CA ASN A 16 7.36 6.31 -2.72
C ASN A 16 7.61 7.13 -1.46
N GLU A 17 7.06 8.34 -1.38
CA GLU A 17 7.14 9.18 -0.18
C GLU A 17 6.54 8.47 1.05
N ASP A 18 5.32 7.94 0.92
CA ASP A 18 4.66 7.21 2.01
C ASP A 18 5.45 5.97 2.43
N TRP A 19 6.07 5.27 1.47
CA TRP A 19 6.90 4.08 1.76
C TRP A 19 8.14 4.44 2.59
N GLU A 20 8.81 5.55 2.24
CA GLU A 20 9.94 6.05 3.02
C GLU A 20 9.53 6.45 4.43
N VAL A 21 8.41 7.15 4.58
CA VAL A 21 7.84 7.51 5.88
C VAL A 21 7.47 6.26 6.69
N ALA A 22 6.86 5.25 6.06
CA ALA A 22 6.49 4.00 6.70
C ALA A 22 7.69 3.32 7.35
N ARG A 23 8.80 3.18 6.61
CA ARG A 23 10.04 2.55 7.11
C ARG A 23 10.60 3.33 8.30
N GLN A 24 10.73 4.65 8.18
CA GLN A 24 11.21 5.50 9.27
C GLN A 24 10.35 5.37 10.54
N LEU A 25 9.02 5.28 10.40
CA LEU A 25 8.12 5.13 11.54
C LEU A 25 8.29 3.77 12.23
N VAL A 26 8.38 2.68 11.47
CA VAL A 26 8.60 1.33 12.04
C VAL A 26 9.96 1.25 12.73
N ASP A 27 11.01 1.78 12.10
CA ASP A 27 12.37 1.78 12.67
C ASP A 27 12.44 2.56 13.99
N ASN A 28 11.69 3.66 14.08
CA ASN A 28 11.55 4.47 15.30
C ASN A 28 10.53 3.91 16.31
N GLY A 29 10.01 2.70 16.10
CA GLY A 29 9.08 2.04 17.03
C GLY A 29 7.65 2.56 17.00
N ARG A 30 7.30 3.45 16.05
CA ARG A 30 5.93 3.91 15.81
C ARG A 30 5.18 2.95 14.89
N THR A 31 5.13 1.67 15.30
CA THR A 31 4.71 0.53 14.46
C THR A 31 3.34 0.71 13.82
N ARG A 32 2.31 1.07 14.59
CA ARG A 32 0.96 1.30 14.07
C ARG A 32 0.92 2.32 12.94
N HIS A 33 1.57 3.47 13.13
CA HIS A 33 1.60 4.51 12.09
C HIS A 33 2.44 4.05 10.90
N GLY A 34 3.57 3.38 11.14
CA GLY A 34 4.40 2.86 10.05
C GLY A 34 3.66 1.87 9.16
N LEU A 35 2.92 0.92 9.75
CA LEU A 35 2.12 -0.05 9.00
C LEU A 35 0.94 0.59 8.26
N PHE A 36 0.34 1.62 8.84
CA PHE A 36 -0.66 2.44 8.15
C PHE A 36 -0.08 3.16 6.92
N PHE A 37 1.08 3.79 7.04
CA PHE A 37 1.75 4.41 5.89
C PHE A 37 2.20 3.39 4.85
N ALA A 38 2.62 2.18 5.26
CA ALA A 38 2.92 1.10 4.33
C ALA A 38 1.67 0.66 3.55
N HIS A 39 0.51 0.57 4.21
CA HIS A 39 -0.77 0.35 3.53
C HIS A 39 -1.07 1.46 2.52
N LEU A 40 -0.92 2.74 2.90
CA LEU A 40 -1.17 3.87 2.00
C LEU A 40 -0.24 3.86 0.77
N ALA A 41 1.04 3.53 0.96
CA ALA A 41 1.99 3.38 -0.13
C ALA A 41 1.55 2.30 -1.13
N LEU A 42 1.15 1.12 -0.65
CA LEU A 42 0.61 0.05 -1.48
C LEU A 42 -0.69 0.46 -2.20
N GLU A 43 -1.58 1.16 -1.49
CA GLU A 43 -2.83 1.68 -2.06
C GLU A 43 -2.55 2.64 -3.22
N LYS A 44 -1.64 3.60 -3.00
CA LYS A 44 -1.27 4.61 -3.99
C LYS A 44 -0.62 4.00 -5.22
N ILE A 45 0.32 3.06 -5.06
CA ILE A 45 0.97 2.44 -6.22
C ILE A 45 0.00 1.56 -7.00
N LEU A 46 -0.93 0.87 -6.34
CA LEU A 46 -2.01 0.15 -7.03
C LEU A 46 -2.91 1.12 -7.80
N LYS A 47 -3.23 2.29 -7.25
CA LYS A 47 -3.99 3.33 -7.95
C LYS A 47 -3.25 3.85 -9.18
N ALA A 48 -1.93 4.03 -9.11
CA ALA A 48 -1.12 4.36 -10.29
C ALA A 48 -1.29 3.30 -11.39
N THR A 49 -1.22 2.01 -11.02
CA THR A 49 -1.40 0.89 -11.95
C THR A 49 -2.82 0.82 -12.51
N VAL A 50 -3.85 1.05 -11.69
CA VAL A 50 -5.25 1.15 -12.17
C VAL A 50 -5.35 2.24 -13.23
N CYS A 51 -4.86 3.45 -12.95
CA CYS A 51 -4.90 4.56 -13.91
C CYS A 51 -4.22 4.21 -15.24
N LYS A 52 -3.07 3.54 -15.17
CA LYS A 52 -2.33 3.08 -16.36
C LYS A 52 -3.12 2.08 -17.18
N GLN A 53 -3.76 1.11 -16.54
CA GLN A 53 -4.45 0.03 -17.25
C GLN A 53 -5.84 0.44 -17.76
N SER A 54 -6.58 1.24 -16.99
CA SER A 54 -7.91 1.69 -17.38
C SER A 54 -7.90 2.93 -18.27
N GLN A 55 -6.79 3.69 -18.31
CA GLN A 55 -6.72 5.02 -18.90
C GLN A 55 -7.77 5.99 -18.31
N ASP A 56 -8.14 5.79 -17.05
CA ASP A 56 -9.10 6.59 -16.29
C ASP A 56 -8.62 6.79 -14.84
N LEU A 57 -9.32 7.61 -14.07
CA LEU A 57 -9.01 7.81 -12.66
C LEU A 57 -9.25 6.55 -11.84
N ALA A 58 -8.28 6.21 -10.99
CA ALA A 58 -8.47 5.16 -10.00
C ALA A 58 -9.62 5.52 -9.04
N PRO A 59 -10.44 4.53 -8.63
CA PRO A 59 -11.57 4.79 -7.76
C PRO A 59 -11.12 5.17 -6.34
N ARG A 60 -12.03 5.79 -5.59
CA ARG A 60 -11.87 6.05 -4.15
C ARG A 60 -12.10 4.78 -3.35
N LEU A 61 -11.17 3.84 -3.47
CA LEU A 61 -11.16 2.56 -2.79
C LEU A 61 -9.84 2.40 -2.02
N HIS A 62 -9.92 1.68 -0.90
CA HIS A 62 -8.79 1.42 -0.01
C HIS A 62 -8.42 -0.07 0.10
N ASN A 63 -9.31 -0.96 -0.33
CA ASN A 63 -9.04 -2.38 -0.29
C ASN A 63 -8.00 -2.75 -1.37
N LEU A 64 -6.83 -3.20 -0.94
CA LEU A 64 -5.68 -3.48 -1.81
C LEU A 64 -5.95 -4.64 -2.77
N SER A 65 -6.62 -5.70 -2.29
CA SER A 65 -6.97 -6.86 -3.11
C SER A 65 -7.91 -6.47 -4.26
N ARG A 66 -8.92 -5.63 -3.97
CA ARG A 66 -9.82 -5.10 -4.99
C ARG A 66 -9.13 -4.13 -5.95
N LEU A 67 -8.21 -3.29 -5.47
CA LEU A 67 -7.42 -2.44 -6.36
C LEU A 67 -6.52 -3.26 -7.29
N ALA A 68 -5.95 -4.36 -6.83
CA ALA A 68 -5.17 -5.27 -7.67
C ALA A 68 -6.01 -5.95 -8.76
N GLU A 69 -7.25 -6.36 -8.43
CA GLU A 69 -8.21 -6.87 -9.42
C GLU A 69 -8.54 -5.82 -10.48
N LEU A 70 -8.83 -4.57 -10.07
CA LEU A 70 -9.12 -3.47 -10.98
C LEU A 70 -7.93 -3.07 -11.85
N ALA A 71 -6.71 -3.28 -11.33
CA ALA A 71 -5.47 -3.10 -12.08
C ALA A 71 -5.18 -4.26 -13.05
N ALA A 72 -6.06 -5.26 -13.13
CA ALA A 72 -5.89 -6.46 -13.97
C ALA A 72 -4.54 -7.17 -13.74
N LEU A 73 -4.01 -7.12 -12.51
CA LEU A 73 -2.72 -7.73 -12.17
C LEU A 73 -2.86 -9.23 -11.95
N THR A 74 -1.96 -10.02 -12.56
CA THR A 74 -1.81 -11.43 -12.24
C THR A 74 -0.83 -11.58 -11.08
N LEU A 75 -1.36 -11.62 -9.86
CA LEU A 75 -0.58 -11.85 -8.65
C LEU A 75 -0.45 -13.36 -8.37
N ASP A 76 0.71 -13.77 -7.87
CA ASP A 76 0.82 -15.07 -7.22
C ASP A 76 0.16 -15.05 -5.83
N THR A 77 -0.03 -16.24 -5.27
CA THR A 77 -0.67 -16.44 -3.96
C THR A 77 0.01 -15.63 -2.86
N GLN A 78 1.34 -15.58 -2.84
CA GLN A 78 2.09 -14.88 -1.80
C GLN A 78 1.84 -13.37 -1.83
N ARG A 79 1.86 -12.75 -3.01
CA ARG A 79 1.58 -11.31 -3.15
C ARG A 79 0.14 -10.99 -2.79
N MET A 80 -0.81 -11.86 -3.14
CA MET A 80 -2.22 -11.68 -2.75
C MET A 80 -2.41 -11.73 -1.24
N GLU A 81 -1.77 -12.68 -0.56
CA GLU A 81 -1.81 -12.80 0.90
C GLU A 81 -1.25 -11.55 1.57
N VAL A 82 -0.11 -11.04 1.12
CA VAL A 82 0.47 -9.80 1.66
C VAL A 82 -0.48 -8.61 1.49
N LEU A 83 -1.10 -8.42 0.32
CA LEU A 83 -2.06 -7.34 0.12
C LEU A 83 -3.30 -7.51 1.01
N ALA A 84 -3.75 -8.75 1.23
CA ALA A 84 -4.89 -9.06 2.09
C ALA A 84 -4.57 -8.71 3.56
N GLU A 85 -3.41 -9.12 4.08
CA GLU A 85 -2.94 -8.81 5.43
C GLU A 85 -2.81 -7.29 5.64
N MET A 86 -2.20 -6.59 4.67
CA MET A 86 -1.98 -5.15 4.76
C MET A 86 -3.28 -4.33 4.78
N ASN A 87 -4.45 -4.91 4.42
CA ASN A 87 -5.74 -4.21 4.57
C ASN A 87 -6.12 -3.95 6.04
N ALA A 88 -5.67 -4.79 6.98
CA ALA A 88 -5.97 -4.61 8.41
C ALA A 88 -5.47 -3.25 8.91
N PHE A 89 -4.29 -2.83 8.45
CA PHE A 89 -3.64 -1.61 8.89
C PHE A 89 -4.33 -0.32 8.41
N GLN A 90 -5.25 -0.41 7.45
CA GLN A 90 -6.06 0.75 7.03
C GLN A 90 -6.96 1.27 8.15
N ILE A 91 -7.56 0.36 8.92
CA ILE A 91 -8.48 0.68 10.02
C ILE A 91 -7.68 0.86 11.30
N GLU A 92 -6.82 -0.10 11.62
CA GLU A 92 -6.01 -0.11 12.85
C GLU A 92 -5.10 1.12 12.97
N GLY A 93 -4.59 1.63 11.85
CA GLY A 93 -3.81 2.86 11.79
C GLY A 93 -4.57 4.11 12.25
N ARG A 94 -5.88 4.15 11.95
CA ARG A 94 -6.76 5.32 12.16
C ARG A 94 -7.48 5.27 13.50
N TYR A 95 -7.82 4.06 13.95
CA TYR A 95 -8.68 3.84 15.10
C TYR A 95 -7.98 2.90 16.11
N PRO A 96 -7.22 3.47 17.06
CA PRO A 96 -6.47 2.72 18.06
C PRO A 96 -7.33 1.75 18.89
N GLU A 97 -8.62 2.03 19.03
CA GLU A 97 -9.58 1.24 19.79
C GLU A 97 -9.87 -0.13 19.17
N PHE A 98 -9.60 -0.33 17.87
CA PHE A 98 -9.74 -1.62 17.20
C PHE A 98 -8.51 -2.51 17.40
N LEU A 99 -7.40 -1.96 17.89
CA LEU A 99 -6.21 -2.71 18.23
C LEU A 99 -6.31 -3.22 19.67
N THR A 100 -6.62 -4.51 19.83
CA THR A 100 -6.49 -5.18 21.14
C THR A 100 -5.04 -5.17 21.62
N LYS A 101 -4.09 -5.31 20.68
CA LYS A 101 -2.65 -5.11 20.91
C LYS A 101 -1.99 -4.61 19.62
N PRO A 102 -1.26 -3.48 19.64
CA PRO A 102 -0.52 -3.04 18.47
C PRO A 102 0.61 -4.01 18.13
N PRO A 103 0.97 -4.20 16.84
CA PRO A 103 2.12 -4.99 16.46
C PRO A 103 3.39 -4.52 17.15
N THR A 104 4.14 -5.46 17.69
CA THR A 104 5.50 -5.24 18.19
C THR A 104 6.40 -4.75 17.07
N LYS A 105 7.56 -4.18 17.42
CA LYS A 105 8.55 -3.74 16.42
C LYS A 105 8.99 -4.91 15.53
N GLU A 106 9.18 -6.10 16.09
CA GLU A 106 9.57 -7.29 15.34
C GLU A 106 8.48 -7.74 14.36
N GLU A 107 7.21 -7.76 14.79
CA GLU A 107 6.08 -8.07 13.90
C GLU A 107 5.95 -7.02 12.79
N ALA A 108 6.05 -5.73 13.12
CA ALA A 108 6.00 -4.65 12.14
C ALA A 108 7.12 -4.73 11.10
N LEU A 109 8.34 -5.09 11.51
CA LEU A 109 9.45 -5.30 10.58
C LEU A 109 9.19 -6.49 9.63
N LYS A 110 8.53 -7.56 10.11
CA LYS A 110 8.13 -8.68 9.24
C LYS A 110 7.09 -8.25 8.21
N TYR A 111 6.08 -7.49 8.62
CA TYR A 111 5.09 -6.93 7.68
C TYR A 111 5.74 -6.01 6.65
N ILE A 112 6.64 -5.11 7.06
CA ILE A 112 7.38 -4.25 6.13
C ILE A 112 8.20 -5.07 5.14
N ALA A 113 8.93 -6.08 5.61
CA ALA A 113 9.74 -6.93 4.74
C ALA A 113 8.89 -7.69 3.71
N GLY A 114 7.73 -8.22 4.11
CA GLY A 114 6.78 -8.86 3.19
C GLY A 114 6.18 -7.88 2.19
N ALA A 115 5.78 -6.69 2.66
CA ALA A 115 5.22 -5.64 1.83
C ALA A 115 6.23 -5.02 0.86
N GLU A 116 7.53 -4.98 1.20
CA GLU A 116 8.57 -4.39 0.35
C GLU A 116 8.68 -5.10 -0.99
N GLY A 117 8.64 -6.44 -0.98
CA GLY A 117 8.68 -7.23 -2.21
C GLY A 117 7.50 -6.93 -3.13
N VAL A 118 6.30 -6.74 -2.57
CA VAL A 118 5.10 -6.37 -3.32
C VAL A 118 5.19 -4.93 -3.83
N PHE A 119 5.62 -4.00 -2.98
CA PHE A 119 5.78 -2.58 -3.33
C PHE A 119 6.75 -2.40 -4.50
N GLN A 120 7.95 -2.98 -4.41
CA GLN A 120 8.96 -2.90 -5.48
C GLN A 120 8.47 -3.55 -6.77
N TRP A 121 7.74 -4.67 -6.67
CA TRP A 121 7.15 -5.30 -7.84
C TRP A 121 6.11 -4.39 -8.50
N LEU A 122 5.22 -3.76 -7.73
CA LEU A 122 4.22 -2.79 -8.23
C LEU A 122 4.87 -1.54 -8.84
N MET A 123 5.97 -1.07 -8.26
CA MET A 123 6.79 0.02 -8.83
C MET A 123 7.37 -0.35 -10.20
N ASN A 124 7.54 -1.63 -10.55
CA ASN A 124 7.99 -2.01 -11.89
C ASN A 124 6.83 -2.13 -12.90
N GLN A 125 5.58 -2.23 -12.41
CA GLN A 125 4.39 -2.34 -13.25
C GLN A 125 3.74 -0.99 -13.58
N SER A 126 3.95 0.01 -12.72
CA SER A 126 3.35 1.35 -12.79
C SER A 126 4.17 2.33 -13.62
#